data_AF-A0A6B2V9R2-F1
#
_entry.id   AF-A0A6B2V9R2-F1
#
_cell.length_a   1.000
_cell.length_b   1.000
_cell.length_c   1.000
_cell.angle_alpha   90.00
_cell.angle_beta   90.00
_cell.angle_gamma   90.00
#
_symmetry.space_group_name_H-M   'P 1'
#
loop_
_entity.id
_entity.type
_entity.pdbx_description
1 polymer ?
#
loop_
_entity_poly.entity_id
_entity_poly.type
_entity_poly.pdbx_seq_one_letter_code
_entity_poly.pdbx_strand_id
1 'polypeptide(L)'
;MSEDHTHVREFFTARAADWDGKFPDDGPAYAAAVAELGLREGDRVLDAGCGTGRALPELRAAVGASGVVVGVDLTWAMLAAAVRA
;
A
#
# COMPACT_ATOMS: atom_id res chain seq x y z
N MET A 1 4.11 -10.57 -24.58
CA MET A 1 3.51 -10.06 -23.32
C MET A 1 4.59 -9.78 -22.26
N SER A 2 5.67 -9.06 -22.58
CA SER A 2 6.71 -8.68 -21.60
C SER A 2 7.01 -7.18 -21.57
N GLU A 3 6.11 -6.36 -22.13
CA GLU A 3 6.27 -4.90 -22.15
C GLU A 3 5.36 -4.19 -21.13
N ASP A 4 4.46 -4.93 -20.48
CA ASP A 4 3.44 -4.36 -19.58
C ASP A 4 4.05 -3.92 -18.23
N HIS A 5 4.86 -4.80 -17.63
CA HIS A 5 5.49 -4.55 -16.34
C HIS A 5 6.56 -3.44 -16.39
N THR A 6 7.25 -3.27 -17.52
CA THR A 6 8.21 -2.16 -17.68
C THR A 6 7.50 -0.81 -17.71
N HIS A 7 6.44 -0.68 -18.53
CA HIS A 7 5.66 0.56 -18.60
C HIS A 7 5.01 0.92 -17.25
N VAL A 8 4.47 -0.07 -16.52
CA VAL A 8 3.92 0.14 -15.16
C VAL A 8 5.00 0.70 -14.24
N ARG A 9 6.20 0.09 -14.20
CA ARG A 9 7.29 0.56 -13.35
C ARG A 9 7.74 1.97 -13.73
N GLU A 10 7.87 2.29 -15.01
CA GLU A 10 8.26 3.62 -15.46
C GLU A 10 7.23 4.68 -15.07
N PHE A 11 5.94 4.40 -15.29
CA PHE A 11 4.85 5.31 -14.95
C PHE A 11 4.85 5.64 -13.46
N PHE A 12 4.91 4.64 -12.59
CA PHE A 12 4.85 4.83 -11.14
C PHE A 12 6.18 5.34 -10.55
N THR A 13 7.33 4.94 -11.10
CA THR A 13 8.64 5.44 -10.64
C THR A 13 8.72 6.96 -10.72
N ALA A 14 8.30 7.54 -11.85
CA ALA A 14 8.32 8.99 -12.05
C ALA A 14 7.38 9.77 -11.12
N ARG A 15 6.49 9.09 -10.39
CA ARG A 15 5.44 9.71 -9.57
C ARG A 15 5.57 9.40 -8.08
N ALA A 16 6.38 8.43 -7.69
CA ALA A 16 6.43 7.91 -6.32
C ALA A 16 6.73 8.98 -5.26
N ALA A 17 7.61 9.96 -5.57
CA ALA A 17 8.01 10.99 -4.62
C ALA A 17 6.85 11.93 -4.21
N ASP A 18 5.94 12.21 -5.14
CA ASP A 18 4.84 13.18 -4.95
C ASP A 18 3.46 12.50 -4.97
N TRP A 19 3.42 11.17 -4.91
CA TRP A 19 2.20 10.38 -5.09
C TRP A 19 1.14 10.76 -4.06
N ASP A 20 1.54 10.82 -2.79
CA ASP A 20 0.63 11.09 -1.67
C ASP A 20 0.17 12.55 -1.66
N GLY A 21 1.00 13.48 -2.15
CA GLY A 21 0.65 14.90 -2.27
C GLY A 21 -0.46 15.17 -3.29
N LYS A 22 -0.72 14.25 -4.21
CA LYS A 22 -1.83 14.36 -5.17
C LYS A 22 -3.18 13.99 -4.55
N PHE A 23 -3.18 13.29 -3.42
CA PHE A 23 -4.37 12.74 -2.80
C PHE A 23 -4.31 12.85 -1.27
N PRO A 24 -4.28 14.06 -0.71
CA PRO A 24 -4.03 14.26 0.72
C PRO A 24 -5.08 13.62 1.66
N ASP A 25 -6.31 13.41 1.17
CA ASP A 25 -7.47 13.06 2.01
C ASP A 25 -7.93 11.59 1.88
N ASP A 26 -7.12 10.67 1.36
CA ASP A 26 -7.58 9.27 1.19
C ASP A 26 -7.53 8.44 2.47
N GLY A 27 -6.97 8.97 3.57
CA GLY A 27 -6.87 8.25 4.85
C GLY A 27 -8.22 7.66 5.32
N PRO A 28 -9.29 8.47 5.40
CA PRO A 28 -10.64 7.97 5.69
C PRO A 28 -11.16 6.90 4.72
N ALA A 29 -10.80 6.98 3.44
CA ALA A 29 -11.21 5.97 2.46
C ALA A 29 -10.51 4.62 2.70
N TYR A 30 -9.21 4.64 3.03
CA TYR A 30 -8.49 3.43 3.41
C TYR A 30 -9.03 2.82 4.70
N ALA A 31 -9.30 3.65 5.73
CA ALA A 31 -9.87 3.17 6.98
C ALA A 31 -11.25 2.50 6.77
N ALA A 32 -12.11 3.12 5.96
CA ALA A 32 -13.42 2.55 5.62
C ALA A 32 -13.28 1.23 4.86
N ALA A 33 -12.42 1.18 3.83
CA ALA A 33 -12.17 -0.03 3.06
C ALA A 33 -11.63 -1.17 3.94
N VAL A 34 -10.69 -0.89 4.84
CA VAL A 34 -10.15 -1.88 5.77
C VAL A 34 -11.20 -2.37 6.76
N ALA A 35 -12.07 -1.50 7.24
CA ALA A 35 -13.17 -1.91 8.13
C ALA A 35 -14.15 -2.88 7.44
N GLU A 36 -14.41 -2.68 6.14
CA GLU A 36 -15.27 -3.56 5.35
C GLU A 36 -14.67 -4.96 5.11
N LEU A 37 -13.33 -5.10 5.17
CA LEU A 37 -12.66 -6.41 5.04
C LEU A 37 -12.95 -7.35 6.21
N GLY A 38 -13.39 -6.84 7.37
CA GLY A 38 -13.72 -7.65 8.53
C GLY A 38 -12.54 -8.42 9.13
N LEU A 39 -11.33 -7.86 9.00
CA LEU A 39 -10.09 -8.43 9.54
C LEU A 39 -10.16 -8.56 11.06
N ARG A 40 -9.44 -9.55 11.59
CA ARG A 40 -9.38 -9.87 13.02
C ARG A 40 -7.95 -9.82 13.52
N GLU A 41 -7.81 -9.66 14.83
CA GLU A 41 -6.51 -9.78 15.49
C GLU A 41 -5.87 -11.13 15.17
N GLY A 42 -4.60 -11.10 14.73
CA GLY A 42 -3.85 -12.28 14.34
C GLY A 42 -3.91 -12.62 12.84
N ASP A 43 -4.77 -11.94 12.08
CA ASP A 43 -4.88 -12.19 10.63
C ASP A 43 -3.61 -11.84 9.87
N ARG A 44 -3.45 -12.47 8.70
CA ARG A 44 -2.31 -12.30 7.80
C ARG A 44 -2.80 -11.71 6.49
N VAL A 45 -2.34 -10.51 6.15
CA VAL A 45 -2.79 -9.76 4.98
C VAL A 45 -1.64 -9.55 3.99
N LEU A 46 -1.96 -9.68 2.71
CA LEU A 46 -1.12 -9.26 1.60
C LEU A 46 -1.75 -8.02 0.95
N ASP A 47 -1.04 -6.91 0.93
CA ASP A 47 -1.36 -5.72 0.14
C ASP A 47 -0.59 -5.78 -1.19
N ALA A 48 -1.28 -6.19 -2.26
CA ALA A 48 -0.70 -6.42 -3.58
C ALA A 48 -0.82 -5.16 -4.45
N GLY A 49 0.32 -4.56 -4.78
CA GLY A 49 0.40 -3.22 -5.36
C GLY A 49 0.31 -2.13 -4.30
N CYS A 50 1.00 -2.30 -3.18
CA CYS A 50 0.87 -1.43 -2.00
C CYS A 50 1.31 0.02 -2.24
N GLY A 51 2.00 0.31 -3.35
CA GLY A 51 2.43 1.67 -3.71
C GLY A 51 3.30 2.30 -2.62
N THR A 52 2.96 3.52 -2.24
CA THR A 52 3.58 4.26 -1.13
C THR A 52 3.13 3.78 0.26
N GLY A 53 2.37 2.68 0.35
CA GLY A 53 2.01 2.02 1.61
C GLY A 53 0.83 2.65 2.34
N ARG A 54 -0.02 3.44 1.68
CA ARG A 54 -1.08 4.23 2.33
C ARG A 54 -2.12 3.40 3.10
N ALA A 55 -2.38 2.17 2.66
CA ALA A 55 -3.28 1.26 3.37
C ALA A 55 -2.62 0.54 4.55
N LEU A 56 -1.28 0.48 4.60
CA LEU A 56 -0.54 -0.33 5.57
C LEU A 56 -0.80 0.06 7.03
N PRO A 57 -0.94 1.35 7.43
CA PRO A 57 -1.26 1.71 8.80
C PRO A 57 -2.62 1.18 9.26
N GLU A 58 -3.65 1.31 8.42
CA GLU A 58 -5.01 0.84 8.73
C GLU A 58 -5.05 -0.69 8.78
N LEU A 59 -4.41 -1.37 7.81
CA LEU A 59 -4.24 -2.82 7.82
C LEU A 59 -3.48 -3.30 9.07
N ARG A 60 -2.41 -2.59 9.45
CA ARG A 60 -1.61 -2.90 10.64
C ARG A 60 -2.46 -2.77 11.89
N ALA A 61 -3.25 -1.72 12.02
CA ALA A 61 -4.14 -1.51 13.15
C ALA A 61 -5.19 -2.63 13.25
N ALA A 62 -5.82 -3.00 12.12
CA ALA A 62 -6.89 -3.99 12.08
C ALA A 62 -6.42 -5.41 12.48
N VAL A 63 -5.25 -5.86 12.03
CA VAL A 63 -4.76 -7.22 12.35
C VAL A 63 -4.08 -7.33 13.71
N GLY A 64 -3.86 -6.21 14.42
CA GLY A 64 -3.34 -6.20 15.79
C GLY A 64 -1.92 -6.77 15.98
N ALA A 65 -1.39 -6.74 17.20
CA ALA A 65 0.01 -7.05 17.51
C ALA A 65 0.47 -8.45 17.02
N SER A 66 -0.42 -9.43 17.03
CA SER A 66 -0.16 -10.82 16.63
C SER A 66 -0.33 -11.07 15.13
N GLY A 67 -0.95 -10.14 14.39
CA GLY A 67 -1.15 -10.25 12.94
C GLY A 67 0.05 -9.79 12.12
N VAL A 68 -0.01 -10.08 10.81
CA VAL A 68 1.06 -9.77 9.86
C VAL A 68 0.48 -9.07 8.64
N VAL A 69 1.12 -7.99 8.20
CA VAL A 69 0.82 -7.33 6.92
C VAL A 69 2.07 -7.37 6.05
N VAL A 70 1.93 -7.86 4.82
CA VAL A 70 2.98 -7.87 3.81
C VAL A 70 2.57 -6.95 2.67
N GLY A 71 3.29 -5.85 2.47
CA GLY A 71 3.14 -5.01 1.28
C GLY A 71 4.06 -5.49 0.17
N VAL A 72 3.54 -5.62 -1.05
CA VAL A 72 4.32 -5.94 -2.24
C VAL A 72 3.98 -4.94 -3.32
N ASP A 73 4.99 -4.37 -3.96
CA ASP A 73 4.83 -3.56 -5.16
C ASP A 73 5.95 -3.87 -6.15
N LEU A 74 5.62 -3.80 -7.43
CA LEU A 74 6.55 -4.05 -8.53
C LEU A 74 7.56 -2.88 -8.71
N THR A 75 7.21 -1.70 -8.22
CA THR A 75 7.93 -0.45 -8.44
C THR A 75 8.78 -0.13 -7.22
N TRP A 76 10.10 -0.26 -7.36
CA TRP A 76 11.01 -0.03 -6.22
C TRP A 76 10.89 1.39 -5.63
N ALA A 77 10.70 2.42 -6.45
CA ALA A 77 10.54 3.78 -5.94
C ALA A 77 9.30 3.95 -5.02
N MET A 78 8.23 3.19 -5.28
CA MET A 78 7.03 3.17 -4.45
C MET A 78 7.30 2.55 -3.07
N LEU A 79 7.91 1.36 -3.05
CA LEU A 79 8.32 0.71 -1.79
C LEU A 79 9.33 1.56 -1.01
N ALA A 80 10.25 2.24 -1.70
CA ALA A 80 11.21 3.13 -1.06
C ALA A 80 10.49 4.30 -0.35
N ALA A 81 9.40 4.81 -0.91
CA ALA A 81 8.54 5.79 -0.22
C ALA A 81 7.80 5.15 0.95
N ALA A 82 7.24 3.95 0.78
CA ALA A 82 6.49 3.24 1.81
C ALA A 82 7.28 2.98 3.09
N VAL A 83 8.57 2.65 2.99
CA VAL A 83 9.42 2.39 4.17
C VAL A 83 9.89 3.67 4.89
N ARG A 84 9.62 4.85 4.33
CA ARG A 84 9.95 6.16 4.94
C ARG A 84 8.76 6.85 5.60
N ALA A 85 7.54 6.36 5.34
CA ALA A 85 6.30 6.91 5.86
C ALA A 85 6.11 6.64 7.36
#